data_AF-A0A1V5JV70-F1
#
_entry.id   AF-A0A1V5JV70-F1
#
_cell.length_a   1.000
_cell.length_b   1.000
_cell.length_c   1.000
_cell.angle_alpha   90.00
_cell.angle_beta   90.00
_cell.angle_gamma   90.00
#
_symmetry.space_group_name_H-M   'P 1'
#
loop_
_entity.id
_entity.type
_entity.pdbx_description
1 polymer ?
#
loop_
_entity_poly.entity_id
_entity_poly.type
_entity_poly.pdbx_seq_one_letter_code
_entity_poly.pdbx_strand_id
1 'polypeptide(L)'
;MVYLEAEKSESLLASCTENELDKRIESLLEEIRHQVNRNLSASSAIRKLYYQSEPFEKTPTQKIKRYLYDHSLPTSGNEKR
;
A
#
# COMPACT_ATOMS: atom_id res chain seq x y z
N MET A 1 -15.65 -9.03 -18.61
CA MET A 1 -14.29 -8.53 -18.36
C MET A 1 -14.19 -7.21 -19.10
N VAL A 2 -14.11 -6.08 -18.41
CA VAL A 2 -14.07 -4.74 -19.04
C VAL A 2 -12.61 -4.32 -19.12
N TYR A 3 -12.10 -4.13 -20.33
CA TYR A 3 -10.78 -3.55 -20.57
C TYR A 3 -10.97 -2.05 -20.72
N LEU A 4 -10.34 -1.28 -19.82
CA LEU A 4 -10.30 0.18 -19.93
C LEU A 4 -9.14 0.55 -20.87
N GLU A 5 -9.40 1.31 -21.92
CA GLU A 5 -8.36 1.72 -22.88
C GLU A 5 -7.28 2.57 -22.20
N ALA A 6 -6.01 2.17 -22.37
CA ALA A 6 -4.84 2.76 -21.71
C ALA A 6 -4.62 4.26 -22.04
N GLU A 7 -5.07 4.72 -23.21
CA GLU A 7 -4.96 6.13 -23.58
C GLU A 7 -5.77 7.06 -22.67
N LYS A 8 -6.91 6.57 -22.12
CA LYS A 8 -7.71 7.35 -21.16
C LYS A 8 -7.03 7.48 -19.80
N SER A 9 -6.19 6.52 -19.40
CA SER A 9 -5.47 6.59 -18.12
C SER A 9 -4.31 7.59 -18.15
N GLU A 10 -3.61 7.74 -19.28
CA GLU A 10 -2.43 8.62 -19.35
C GLU A 10 -2.79 10.11 -19.19
N SER A 11 -3.89 10.56 -19.80
CA SER A 11 -4.33 11.97 -19.69
C SER A 11 -4.76 12.38 -18.27
N LEU A 12 -5.26 11.43 -17.46
CA LEU A 12 -5.59 11.65 -16.06
C LEU A 12 -4.36 11.61 -15.15
N LEU A 13 -3.33 10.84 -15.50
CA LEU A 13 -2.07 10.80 -14.75
C LEU A 13 -1.24 12.08 -14.97
N ALA A 14 -1.30 12.65 -16.17
CA ALA A 14 -0.51 13.84 -16.53
C ALA A 14 -0.83 15.10 -15.70
N SER A 15 -1.99 15.16 -15.04
CA SER A 15 -2.39 16.31 -14.22
C SER A 15 -2.04 16.19 -12.73
N CYS A 16 -1.60 15.03 -12.27
CA CYS A 16 -1.20 14.81 -10.88
C CYS A 16 0.31 14.73 -10.83
N THR A 17 0.94 15.72 -10.21
CA THR A 17 2.38 15.61 -9.93
C THR A 17 2.62 14.43 -8.99
N GLU A 18 3.73 13.71 -9.15
CA GLU A 18 4.09 12.56 -8.30
C GLU A 18 3.97 12.89 -6.81
N ASN A 19 4.38 14.11 -6.43
CA ASN A 19 4.27 14.65 -5.08
C ASN A 19 2.82 14.79 -4.56
N GLU A 20 1.85 15.06 -5.42
CA GLU A 20 0.44 15.17 -5.03
C GLU A 20 -0.18 13.80 -4.79
N LEU A 21 0.25 12.78 -5.57
CA LEU A 21 -0.17 11.40 -5.38
C LEU A 21 0.34 10.86 -4.05
N ASP A 22 1.61 11.08 -3.71
CA ASP A 22 2.19 10.64 -2.43
C ASP A 22 1.44 11.26 -1.24
N LYS A 23 1.21 12.57 -1.26
CA LYS A 23 0.41 13.25 -0.23
C LYS A 23 -1.00 12.69 -0.12
N ARG A 24 -1.62 12.33 -1.24
CA ARG A 24 -2.95 11.74 -1.25
C ARG A 24 -2.95 10.34 -0.65
N ILE A 25 -1.93 9.54 -0.96
CA ILE A 25 -1.74 8.20 -0.39
C ILE A 25 -1.53 8.30 1.12
N GLU A 26 -0.65 9.20 1.59
CA GLU A 26 -0.42 9.42 3.02
C GLU A 26 -1.71 9.81 3.76
N SER A 27 -2.48 10.76 3.19
CA SER A 27 -3.76 11.15 3.76
C SER A 27 -4.75 9.98 3.85
N LEU A 28 -4.79 9.12 2.83
CA LEU A 28 -5.65 7.95 2.79
C LEU A 28 -5.23 6.91 3.84
N LEU A 29 -3.94 6.68 4.00
CA LEU A 29 -3.40 5.75 5.00
C LEU A 29 -3.77 6.20 6.42
N GLU A 30 -3.66 7.50 6.72
CA GLU A 30 -4.06 8.03 8.03
C GLU A 30 -5.57 7.95 8.25
N GLU A 31 -6.39 8.23 7.24
CA GLU A 31 -7.84 8.07 7.34
C GLU A 31 -8.22 6.62 7.68
N ILE A 32 -7.65 5.65 6.96
CA ILE A 32 -7.83 4.22 7.22
C ILE A 32 -7.35 3.87 8.63
N ARG A 33 -6.19 4.37 9.06
CA ARG A 33 -5.65 4.12 10.40
C ARG A 33 -6.63 4.58 11.47
N HIS A 34 -7.14 5.80 11.35
CA HIS A 34 -8.08 6.38 12.30
C HIS A 34 -9.41 5.61 12.31
N GLN A 35 -9.94 5.27 11.14
CA GLN A 35 -11.19 4.52 11.03
C GLN A 35 -11.07 3.12 11.65
N VAL A 36 -9.98 2.41 11.38
CA VAL A 36 -9.75 1.07 11.92
C VAL A 36 -9.51 1.14 13.43
N ASN A 37 -8.71 2.09 13.92
CA ASN A 37 -8.44 2.25 15.35
C ASN A 37 -9.68 2.62 16.18
N ARG A 38 -10.73 3.21 15.58
CA ARG A 38 -12.02 3.39 16.29
C ARG A 38 -12.70 2.08 16.67
N ASN A 39 -12.42 1.00 15.92
CA ASN A 39 -12.98 -0.32 16.16
C ASN A 39 -12.06 -1.24 16.97
N LEU A 40 -10.85 -0.79 17.31
CA LEU A 40 -9.85 -1.59 18.02
C LEU A 40 -9.67 -1.08 19.45
N SER A 41 -9.32 -2.00 20.37
CA SER A 41 -8.88 -1.62 21.71
C SER A 41 -7.50 -0.96 21.67
N ALA A 42 -7.17 -0.20 22.72
CA ALA A 42 -5.89 0.50 22.82
C ALA A 42 -4.66 -0.43 22.73
N SER A 43 -4.78 -1.67 23.21
CA SER A 43 -3.71 -2.68 23.14
C SER A 43 -3.43 -3.18 21.74
N SER A 44 -4.43 -3.15 20.86
CA SER A 44 -4.37 -3.68 19.49
C SER A 44 -4.36 -2.58 18.44
N ALA A 45 -4.27 -1.31 18.86
CA ALA A 45 -4.29 -0.16 17.97
C ALA A 45 -3.14 -0.22 16.96
N ILE A 46 -3.46 0.00 15.70
CA ILE A 46 -2.52 0.04 14.59
C ILE A 46 -1.69 1.31 14.72
N ARG A 47 -0.36 1.12 14.85
CA ARG A 47 0.59 2.21 15.02
C ARG A 47 1.07 2.80 13.70
N LYS A 48 1.28 1.96 12.69
CA LYS A 48 1.83 2.33 11.38
C LYS A 48 1.13 1.55 10.28
N LEU A 49 0.91 2.20 9.14
CA LEU A 49 0.54 1.56 7.88
C LEU A 49 1.59 1.96 6.83
N TYR A 50 1.82 1.07 5.89
CA TYR A 50 2.73 1.30 4.77
C TYR A 50 1.98 1.07 3.48
N TYR A 51 2.21 1.96 2.51
CA TYR A 51 1.78 1.74 1.14
C TYR A 51 2.65 0.66 0.51
N GLN A 52 2.02 -0.26 -0.21
CA GLN A 52 2.69 -1.29 -0.96
C GLN A 52 2.19 -1.17 -2.41
N SER A 53 3.10 -0.83 -3.32
CA SER A 53 2.80 -0.72 -4.75
C SER A 53 2.51 -2.10 -5.37
N GLU A 54 3.36 -3.08 -5.05
CA GLU A 54 3.27 -4.44 -5.59
C GLU A 54 2.29 -5.33 -4.80
N PRO A 55 1.54 -6.22 -5.46
CA PRO A 55 0.67 -7.16 -4.76
C PRO A 55 1.47 -8.12 -3.88
N PHE A 56 0.88 -8.57 -2.76
CA PHE A 56 1.52 -9.53 -1.87
C PHE A 56 1.80 -10.87 -2.55
N GLU A 57 3.01 -11.39 -2.36
CA GLU A 57 3.36 -12.74 -2.79
C GLU A 57 2.49 -13.78 -2.09
N LYS A 58 1.96 -14.71 -2.88
CA LYS A 58 1.09 -15.79 -2.41
C LYS A 58 1.74 -17.15 -2.59
N THR A 59 1.35 -18.09 -1.73
CA THR A 59 1.64 -19.52 -1.90
C THR A 59 0.87 -20.06 -3.12
N PRO A 60 1.19 -21.28 -3.60
CA PRO A 60 0.36 -21.96 -4.61
C PRO A 60 -1.11 -22.10 -4.17
N THR A 61 -1.36 -22.14 -2.86
CA THR A 61 -2.70 -22.16 -2.23
C THR A 61 -3.31 -20.78 -1.99
N GLN A 62 -2.77 -19.72 -2.64
CA GLN A 62 -3.23 -18.33 -2.57
C GLN A 62 -3.13 -17.64 -1.19
N LYS A 63 -2.48 -18.27 -0.19
CA LYS A 63 -2.21 -17.63 1.11
C LYS A 63 -1.06 -16.65 0.99
N ILE A 64 -1.16 -15.50 1.65
CA ILE A 64 -0.08 -14.50 1.65
C ILE A 64 1.15 -15.05 2.37
N LYS A 65 2.34 -14.91 1.77
CA LYS A 65 3.65 -15.24 2.36
C LYS A 65 4.09 -14.15 3.35
N ARG A 66 3.44 -14.08 4.51
CA ARG A 66 3.66 -13.00 5.52
C ARG A 66 5.11 -12.85 6.00
N TYR A 67 5.90 -13.92 6.03
CA TYR A 67 7.30 -13.89 6.47
C TYR A 67 8.20 -13.00 5.60
N LEU A 68 7.79 -12.66 4.37
CA LEU A 68 8.52 -11.76 3.47
C LEU A 68 8.36 -10.28 3.83
N TYR A 69 7.38 -9.94 4.67
CA TYR A 69 6.99 -8.56 4.97
C TYR A 69 7.13 -8.22 6.46
N ASP A 70 7.91 -9.02 7.20
CA ASP A 70 8.21 -8.72 8.59
C ASP A 70 9.35 -7.69 8.65
N HIS A 71 9.04 -6.49 9.16
CA HIS A 71 10.00 -5.38 9.29
C HIS A 71 11.09 -5.61 10.35
N SER A 72 11.02 -6.71 11.10
CA SER A 72 12.08 -7.11 12.05
C SER A 72 13.23 -7.86 11.38
N LEU A 73 13.04 -8.34 10.15
CA LEU A 73 14.10 -9.01 9.40
C LEU A 73 15.07 -7.97 8.82
N PRO A 74 16.39 -8.20 8.89
CA PRO A 74 17.34 -7.39 8.15
C PRO A 74 16.99 -7.53 6.66
N THR A 75 16.45 -6.47 6.07
CA THR A 75 16.15 -6.45 4.64
C THR A 75 17.48 -6.55 3.90
N SER A 76 17.82 -7.73 3.38
CA SER A 76 18.88 -7.88 2.39
C SER A 76 18.51 -6.98 1.22
N GLY A 77 19.32 -5.93 1.04
CA GLY A 77 18.98 -4.75 0.25
C GLY A 77 18.42 -5.04 -1.14
N ASN A 78 17.36 -4.32 -1.45
CA ASN A 78 17.10 -3.86 -2.81
C ASN A 78 16.69 -2.39 -2.70
N GLU A 79 17.70 -1.56 -2.41
CA GLU A 79 17.70 -0.16 -2.77
C GLU A 79 17.75 -0.13 -4.31
N LYS A 80 16.56 -0.11 -4.93
CA LYS A 80 16.45 0.15 -6.35
C LYS A 80 16.13 1.64 -6.52
N ARG A 81 17.15 2.31 -7.05
CA ARG A 81 17.22 3.65 -7.63
C ARG A 81 15.96 4.08 -8.37
#